data_AF-A0A8T0MWF5-F1
#
_entry.id   AF-A0A8T0MWF5-F1
#
_cell.length_a   1.000
_cell.length_b   1.000
_cell.length_c   1.000
_cell.angle_alpha   90.00
_cell.angle_beta   90.00
_cell.angle_gamma   90.00
#
_symmetry.space_group_name_H-M   'P 1'
#
loop_
_entity.id
_entity.type
_entity.pdbx_description
1 polymer ?
#
loop_
_entity_poly.entity_id
_entity_poly.type
_entity_poly.pdbx_seq_one_letter_code
_entity_poly.pdbx_strand_id
1 'polypeptide(L)'
;MRHPRSGPGKKRGRGPRIPATTFRKQLAALANVDQITGAKIPKSFVFSRGKLPSTLRHLQQDLRKVMLPYTALNLKEKKRNNLKDFVNVAGPLGVTHFLILSNPKSLPHLRFAKSPQGPTFTFQIEEYALAADIANSQRRPRCPPGIFKNSPLVVLSGFSGLGNPFESLVEYFQHMVPAVDPSTVQLASCQRILLLKYDKEKEVIDFRHYSIKLQPIGVSRRIRKLMQSNQVPDLRDLKDVSDYVTKAGYGSESEADDEAAMVSLPSDVDKLNQASRKSAVRLQEIGPRMTMRLVKVEAGLCSGDVLYPWPVGKQGKVTEKEIEGQEESEDGSEDEMEE
;
A
#
# COMPACT_ATOMS: atom_id res chain seq x y z
N MET A 1 83.63 1.31 -5.84
CA MET A 1 82.94 1.05 -7.14
C MET A 1 82.44 -0.39 -7.08
N ARG A 2 81.16 -0.77 -7.14
CA ARG A 2 79.94 -0.19 -7.70
C ARG A 2 78.73 -0.66 -6.86
N HIS A 3 77.73 0.21 -6.68
CA HIS A 3 76.42 -0.15 -6.15
C HIS A 3 75.64 -1.06 -7.12
N PRO A 4 74.79 -1.99 -6.64
CA PRO A 4 73.80 -2.64 -7.48
C PRO A 4 72.57 -1.73 -7.66
N ARG A 5 72.11 -1.65 -8.91
CA ARG A 5 71.06 -0.77 -9.41
C ARG A 5 69.68 -1.13 -8.85
N SER A 6 68.94 -0.09 -8.47
CA SER A 6 67.50 -0.12 -8.15
C SER A 6 66.67 -0.64 -9.33
N GLY A 7 65.87 -1.69 -9.10
CA GLY A 7 64.84 -2.14 -10.04
C GLY A 7 63.65 -1.18 -10.10
N PRO A 8 62.84 -1.20 -11.19
CA PRO A 8 61.78 -0.23 -11.40
C PRO A 8 60.62 -0.45 -10.43
N GLY A 9 60.20 0.61 -9.76
CA GLY A 9 59.05 0.61 -8.85
C GLY A 9 57.77 0.18 -9.55
N LYS A 10 57.14 -0.88 -9.02
CA LYS A 10 55.78 -1.30 -9.37
C LYS A 10 54.82 -0.13 -9.10
N LYS A 11 54.41 0.58 -10.16
CA LYS A 11 53.24 1.47 -10.13
C LYS A 11 52.04 0.62 -9.73
N ARG A 12 51.51 0.83 -8.52
CA ARG A 12 50.19 0.34 -8.10
C ARG A 12 49.16 0.93 -9.06
N GLY A 13 48.77 0.16 -10.08
CA GLY A 13 47.67 0.49 -10.96
C GLY A 13 46.41 0.66 -10.10
N ARG A 14 45.92 1.90 -10.01
CA ARG A 14 44.54 2.12 -9.58
C ARG A 14 43.68 1.42 -10.62
N GLY A 15 43.03 0.32 -10.23
CA GLY A 15 42.07 -0.37 -11.06
C GLY A 15 41.02 0.62 -11.60
N PRO A 16 40.39 0.31 -12.74
CA PRO A 16 39.47 1.22 -13.41
C PRO A 16 38.43 1.72 -12.42
N ARG A 17 38.45 3.04 -12.14
CA ARG A 17 37.44 3.69 -11.30
C ARG A 17 36.13 3.62 -12.06
N ILE A 18 35.26 2.69 -11.67
CA ILE A 18 33.89 2.60 -12.17
C ILE A 18 33.25 3.98 -11.95
N PRO A 19 32.67 4.61 -13.00
CA PRO A 19 32.01 5.89 -12.85
C PRO A 19 30.92 5.82 -11.78
N ALA A 20 30.84 6.83 -10.90
CA ALA A 20 29.87 6.86 -9.81
C ALA A 20 28.41 6.74 -10.31
N THR A 21 28.16 7.13 -11.56
CA THR A 21 26.89 6.95 -12.27
C THR A 21 26.57 5.48 -12.55
N THR A 22 27.55 4.70 -13.00
CA THR A 22 27.40 3.26 -13.25
C THR A 22 27.22 2.48 -11.94
N PHE A 23 27.95 2.86 -10.89
CA PHE A 23 27.79 2.28 -9.56
C PHE A 23 26.42 2.58 -8.95
N ARG A 24 25.92 3.83 -9.09
CA ARG A 24 24.55 4.19 -8.69
C ARG A 24 23.49 3.45 -9.50
N LYS A 25 23.68 3.26 -10.81
CA LYS A 25 22.77 2.44 -11.65
C LYS A 25 22.77 0.98 -11.21
N GLN A 26 23.93 0.39 -10.88
CA GLN A 26 24.02 -0.97 -10.35
C GLN A 26 23.36 -1.11 -8.98
N LEU A 27 23.57 -0.16 -8.06
CA LEU A 27 22.88 -0.12 -6.76
C LEU A 27 21.36 0.05 -6.89
N ALA A 28 20.91 0.90 -7.83
CA ALA A 28 19.49 1.08 -8.10
C ALA A 28 18.85 -0.17 -8.72
N ALA A 29 19.58 -0.89 -9.58
CA ALA A 29 19.12 -2.17 -10.13
C ALA A 29 18.99 -3.25 -9.04
N LEU A 30 19.93 -3.32 -8.09
CA LEU A 30 19.85 -4.21 -6.92
C LEU A 30 18.71 -3.84 -5.97
N ALA A 31 18.34 -2.55 -5.86
CA ALA A 31 17.20 -2.11 -5.07
C ALA A 31 15.83 -2.34 -5.75
N ASN A 32 15.81 -2.72 -7.03
CA ASN A 32 14.60 -3.00 -7.80
C ASN A 32 14.20 -4.48 -7.78
N VAL A 33 15.03 -5.32 -7.17
CA VAL A 33 14.85 -6.77 -7.10
C VAL A 33 14.70 -7.16 -5.65
N ASP A 34 13.67 -7.93 -5.35
CA ASP A 34 13.47 -8.47 -4.01
C ASP A 34 14.62 -9.44 -3.71
N GLN A 35 15.28 -9.22 -2.58
CA GLN A 35 16.43 -10.04 -2.17
C GLN A 35 16.02 -11.47 -1.82
N ILE A 36 14.73 -11.70 -1.56
CA ILE A 36 14.18 -13.00 -1.15
C ILE A 36 13.67 -13.78 -2.36
N THR A 37 12.84 -13.16 -3.21
CA THR A 37 12.24 -13.85 -4.36
C THR A 37 13.02 -13.70 -5.67
N GLY A 38 13.98 -12.77 -5.76
CA GLY A 38 14.70 -12.47 -7.01
C GLY A 38 13.82 -11.83 -8.09
N ALA A 39 12.54 -11.56 -7.78
CA ALA A 39 11.58 -10.94 -8.67
C ALA A 39 11.68 -9.41 -8.61
N LYS A 40 11.30 -8.75 -9.71
CA LYS A 40 11.26 -7.29 -9.78
C LYS A 40 10.13 -6.79 -8.87
N ILE A 41 10.48 -5.93 -7.92
CA ILE A 41 9.50 -5.39 -6.95
C ILE A 41 8.53 -4.49 -7.71
N PRO A 42 7.20 -4.73 -7.60
CA PRO A 42 6.22 -3.82 -8.18
C PRO A 42 6.26 -2.50 -7.42
N LYS A 43 6.58 -1.43 -8.14
CA LYS A 43 6.55 -0.07 -7.62
C LYS A 43 5.36 0.68 -8.19
N SER A 44 4.82 1.59 -7.40
CA SER A 44 3.65 2.38 -7.79
C SER A 44 3.89 3.88 -7.73
N PHE A 45 3.24 4.60 -8.64
CA PHE A 45 3.02 6.03 -8.53
C PHE A 45 1.56 6.32 -8.24
N VAL A 46 1.34 7.24 -7.31
CA VAL A 46 0.02 7.76 -7.00
C VAL A 46 0.04 9.24 -7.28
N PHE A 47 -0.69 9.66 -8.30
CA PHE A 47 -0.76 11.04 -8.75
C PHE A 47 -2.18 11.43 -9.13
N SER A 48 -2.37 12.73 -9.34
CA SER A 48 -3.64 13.30 -9.76
C SER A 48 -3.57 13.80 -11.19
N ARG A 49 -4.70 13.69 -11.90
CA ARG A 49 -4.94 14.32 -13.20
C ARG A 49 -5.90 15.49 -13.01
N GLY A 50 -5.53 16.64 -13.55
CA GLY A 50 -6.34 17.85 -13.48
C GLY A 50 -6.35 18.53 -12.10
N LYS A 51 -7.33 19.42 -11.89
CA LYS A 51 -7.45 20.20 -10.66
C LYS A 51 -8.21 19.43 -9.58
N LEU A 52 -7.50 18.94 -8.57
CA LEU A 52 -8.13 18.30 -7.40
C LEU A 52 -8.47 19.29 -6.26
N PRO A 53 -9.67 19.17 -5.66
CA PRO A 53 -10.01 19.74 -4.35
C PRO A 53 -9.02 19.32 -3.25
N SER A 54 -8.95 20.11 -2.17
CA SER A 54 -8.07 19.83 -1.03
C SER A 54 -8.35 18.48 -0.36
N THR A 55 -9.62 18.09 -0.24
CA THR A 55 -10.04 16.81 0.34
C THR A 55 -9.52 15.62 -0.45
N LEU A 56 -9.63 15.65 -1.79
CA LEU A 56 -9.08 14.61 -2.65
C LEU A 56 -7.56 14.60 -2.65
N ARG A 57 -6.90 15.73 -2.43
CA ARG A 57 -5.45 15.79 -2.22
C ARG A 57 -5.03 15.08 -0.93
N HIS A 58 -5.83 15.15 0.13
CA HIS A 58 -5.60 14.37 1.35
C HIS A 58 -5.80 12.87 1.08
N LEU A 59 -6.85 12.50 0.33
CA LEU A 59 -7.06 11.11 -0.09
C LEU A 59 -5.87 10.57 -0.92
N GLN A 60 -5.33 11.38 -1.83
CA GLN A 60 -4.12 11.05 -2.61
C GLN A 60 -2.92 10.78 -1.70
N GLN A 61 -2.71 11.61 -0.67
CA GLN A 61 -1.64 11.40 0.31
C GLN A 61 -1.85 10.12 1.12
N ASP A 62 -3.09 9.80 1.46
CA ASP A 62 -3.41 8.56 2.18
C ASP A 62 -3.21 7.33 1.30
N LEU A 63 -3.57 7.38 0.01
CA LEU A 63 -3.28 6.33 -0.96
C LEU A 63 -1.77 6.11 -1.15
N ARG A 64 -0.98 7.20 -1.16
CA ARG A 64 0.49 7.09 -1.15
C ARG A 64 1.00 6.34 0.09
N LYS A 65 0.42 6.59 1.26
CA LYS A 65 0.79 5.88 2.50
C LYS A 65 0.41 4.40 2.45
N VAL A 66 -0.75 4.04 1.89
CA VAL A 66 -1.16 2.65 1.71
C VAL A 66 -0.10 1.89 0.92
N MET A 67 0.37 2.47 -0.18
CA MET A 67 1.30 1.83 -1.12
C MET A 67 2.79 1.94 -0.72
N LEU A 68 3.12 2.42 0.47
CA LEU A 68 4.49 2.37 0.99
C LEU A 68 4.94 0.91 1.22
N PRO A 69 6.25 0.59 1.17
CA PRO A 69 7.39 1.48 0.94
C PRO A 69 7.68 1.76 -0.55
N TYR A 70 7.05 1.02 -1.46
CA TYR A 70 7.40 1.01 -2.89
C TYR A 70 6.71 2.12 -3.71
N THR A 71 6.35 3.21 -3.03
CA THR A 71 5.70 4.38 -3.62
C THR A 71 6.43 5.66 -3.28
N ALA A 72 6.48 6.58 -4.24
CA ALA A 72 7.05 7.90 -4.05
C ALA A 72 6.09 8.80 -3.26
N LEU A 73 6.29 8.91 -1.94
CA LEU A 73 5.48 9.76 -1.05
C LEU A 73 5.59 11.26 -1.42
N ASN A 74 6.80 11.70 -1.77
CA ASN A 74 7.12 13.10 -2.08
C ASN A 74 7.06 13.44 -3.57
N LEU A 75 6.39 12.63 -4.39
CA LEU A 75 6.16 12.97 -5.79
C LEU A 75 5.36 14.28 -5.87
N LYS A 76 5.93 15.32 -6.48
CA LYS A 76 5.28 16.61 -6.66
C LYS A 76 4.79 16.72 -8.10
N GLU A 77 3.48 16.65 -8.29
CA GLU A 77 2.85 16.97 -9.56
C GLU A 77 2.87 18.48 -9.79
N LYS A 78 3.30 18.88 -10.98
CA LYS A 78 3.03 20.21 -11.50
C LYS A 78 1.77 20.14 -12.36
N LYS A 79 1.05 21.26 -12.48
CA LYS A 79 -0.15 21.32 -13.33
C LYS A 79 0.13 20.97 -14.79
N ARG A 80 1.32 21.36 -15.29
CA ARG A 80 1.79 21.10 -16.66
C ARG A 80 2.26 19.66 -16.93
N ASN A 81 2.21 18.77 -15.93
CA ASN A 81 2.71 17.41 -16.13
C ASN A 81 1.65 16.58 -16.84
N ASN A 82 2.01 16.03 -18.00
CA ASN A 82 1.13 15.14 -18.76
C ASN A 82 1.38 13.68 -18.39
N LEU A 83 0.43 12.80 -18.74
CA LEU A 83 0.56 11.36 -18.50
C LEU A 83 1.85 10.78 -19.13
N LYS A 84 2.22 11.29 -20.31
CA LYS A 84 3.45 10.91 -21.03
C LYS A 84 4.71 11.18 -20.19
N ASP A 85 4.74 12.26 -19.42
CA ASP A 85 5.88 12.58 -18.56
C ASP A 85 6.04 11.56 -17.43
N PHE A 86 4.93 11.13 -16.84
CA PHE A 86 4.95 10.09 -15.80
C PHE A 86 5.39 8.73 -16.35
N VAL A 87 4.99 8.37 -17.57
CA VAL A 87 5.45 7.16 -18.26
C VAL A 87 6.97 7.21 -18.52
N ASN A 88 7.46 8.34 -19.04
CA ASN A 88 8.87 8.56 -19.31
C ASN A 88 9.73 8.47 -18.04
N VAL A 89 9.22 8.97 -16.91
CA VAL A 89 9.88 8.88 -15.59
C VAL A 89 9.76 7.49 -14.97
N ALA A 90 8.65 6.79 -15.20
CA ALA A 90 8.40 5.46 -14.65
C ALA A 90 9.36 4.39 -15.20
N GLY A 91 9.69 4.46 -16.50
CA GLY A 91 10.63 3.54 -17.15
C GLY A 91 11.95 3.34 -16.40
N PRO A 92 12.78 4.40 -16.22
CA PRO A 92 14.07 4.29 -15.53
C PRO A 92 13.94 3.98 -14.03
N LEU A 93 12.83 4.34 -13.39
CA LEU A 93 12.58 4.07 -11.96
C LEU A 93 12.02 2.67 -11.70
N GLY A 94 11.63 1.96 -12.77
CA GLY A 94 11.05 0.62 -12.71
C GLY A 94 9.64 0.60 -12.13
N VAL A 95 8.88 1.69 -12.28
CA VAL A 95 7.50 1.79 -11.79
C VAL A 95 6.56 1.08 -12.75
N THR A 96 5.71 0.21 -12.21
CA THR A 96 4.84 -0.67 -12.99
C THR A 96 3.36 -0.34 -12.82
N HIS A 97 2.95 0.24 -11.68
CA HIS A 97 1.54 0.52 -11.39
C HIS A 97 1.31 2.02 -11.18
N PHE A 98 0.25 2.56 -11.75
CA PHE A 98 -0.22 3.92 -11.55
C PHE A 98 -1.58 3.90 -10.87
N LEU A 99 -1.73 4.75 -9.86
CA LEU A 99 -3.00 5.09 -9.23
C LEU A 99 -3.26 6.56 -9.55
N ILE A 100 -4.25 6.81 -10.40
CA ILE A 100 -4.53 8.14 -10.93
C ILE A 100 -5.86 8.62 -10.38
N LEU A 101 -5.84 9.68 -9.57
CA LEU A 101 -7.06 10.34 -9.11
C LEU A 101 -7.45 11.46 -10.08
N SER A 102 -8.70 11.45 -10.52
CA SER A 102 -9.27 12.47 -11.39
C SER A 102 -10.57 12.98 -10.78
N ASN A 103 -10.89 14.25 -10.99
CA ASN A 103 -12.13 14.85 -10.48
C ASN A 103 -12.90 15.53 -11.63
N PRO A 104 -13.61 14.76 -12.45
CA PRO A 104 -14.53 15.32 -13.44
C PRO A 104 -15.68 16.08 -12.75
N LYS A 105 -16.52 16.76 -13.54
CA LYS A 105 -17.70 17.48 -13.02
C LYS A 105 -18.72 16.58 -12.30
N SER A 106 -18.62 15.26 -12.50
CA SER A 106 -19.47 14.25 -11.86
C SER A 106 -18.89 13.81 -10.50
N LEU A 107 -18.61 12.52 -10.34
CA LEU A 107 -17.99 11.95 -9.15
C LEU A 107 -16.49 11.72 -9.37
N PRO A 108 -15.68 11.76 -8.31
CA PRO A 108 -14.25 11.46 -8.41
C PRO A 108 -14.00 10.06 -8.99
N HIS A 109 -12.95 9.94 -9.79
CA HIS A 109 -12.53 8.68 -10.38
C HIS A 109 -11.14 8.29 -9.92
N LEU A 110 -10.94 7.00 -9.64
CA LEU A 110 -9.66 6.39 -9.34
C LEU A 110 -9.34 5.37 -10.44
N ARG A 111 -8.26 5.61 -11.19
CA ARG A 111 -7.78 4.68 -12.21
C ARG A 111 -6.62 3.88 -11.68
N PHE A 112 -6.68 2.58 -11.85
CA PHE A 112 -5.59 1.66 -11.63
C PHE A 112 -5.04 1.25 -12.99
N ALA A 113 -3.82 1.67 -13.31
CA ALA A 113 -3.25 1.47 -14.63
C ALA A 113 -1.89 0.77 -14.54
N LYS A 114 -1.66 -0.21 -15.42
CA LYS A 114 -0.35 -0.87 -15.53
C LYS A 114 0.50 -0.15 -16.58
N SER A 115 1.64 0.38 -16.17
CA SER A 115 2.62 1.02 -17.05
C SER A 115 3.57 -0.03 -17.67
N PRO A 116 3.97 0.09 -18.95
CA PRO A 116 3.66 1.16 -19.90
C PRO A 116 2.47 0.87 -20.84
N GLN A 117 2.02 -0.37 -20.94
CA GLN A 117 1.10 -0.83 -22.00
C GLN A 117 -0.39 -0.90 -21.60
N GLY A 118 -0.76 -0.73 -20.33
CA GLY A 118 -2.10 -1.08 -19.81
C GLY A 118 -2.14 -2.50 -19.24
N PRO A 119 -3.27 -2.98 -18.69
CA PRO A 119 -4.62 -2.41 -18.76
C PRO A 119 -4.89 -1.28 -17.77
N THR A 120 -5.99 -0.56 -17.98
CA THR A 120 -6.49 0.50 -17.09
C THR A 120 -7.90 0.17 -16.59
N PHE A 121 -8.06 0.13 -15.28
CA PHE A 121 -9.34 -0.03 -14.61
C PHE A 121 -9.78 1.31 -14.03
N THR A 122 -10.90 1.83 -14.51
CA THR A 122 -11.47 3.09 -14.02
C THR A 122 -12.59 2.79 -13.04
N PHE A 123 -12.39 3.26 -11.81
CA PHE A 123 -13.38 3.18 -10.75
C PHE A 123 -13.96 4.55 -10.44
N GLN A 124 -15.27 4.59 -10.22
CA GLN A 124 -15.95 5.75 -9.67
C GLN A 124 -16.04 5.61 -8.15
N ILE A 125 -15.60 6.63 -7.43
CA ILE A 125 -15.67 6.67 -5.97
C ILE A 125 -17.08 7.17 -5.60
N GLU A 126 -17.85 6.34 -4.90
CA GLU A 126 -19.18 6.72 -4.41
C GLU A 126 -19.06 7.41 -3.05
N GLU A 127 -18.39 6.75 -2.10
CA GLU A 127 -18.15 7.28 -0.76
C GLU A 127 -16.67 7.14 -0.40
N TYR A 128 -16.12 8.12 0.30
CA TYR A 128 -14.78 8.03 0.86
C TYR A 128 -14.70 8.70 2.23
N ALA A 129 -13.78 8.22 3.05
CA ALA A 129 -13.39 8.80 4.33
C ALA A 129 -11.87 8.84 4.42
N LEU A 130 -11.33 9.97 4.91
CA LEU A 130 -9.90 10.18 5.04
C LEU A 130 -9.35 9.36 6.21
N ALA A 131 -8.05 9.04 6.18
CA ALA A 131 -7.40 8.36 7.30
C ALA A 131 -7.47 9.19 8.59
N ALA A 132 -7.46 10.52 8.48
CA ALA A 132 -7.63 11.44 9.60
C ALA A 132 -9.00 11.30 10.27
N ASP A 133 -10.08 11.21 9.49
CA ASP A 133 -11.44 11.09 10.01
C ASP A 133 -11.66 9.74 10.68
N ILE A 134 -11.11 8.68 10.09
CA ILE A 134 -11.12 7.34 10.66
C ILE A 134 -10.34 7.31 11.99
N ALA A 135 -9.17 7.93 12.04
CA ALA A 135 -8.41 8.04 13.28
C ALA A 135 -9.18 8.81 14.38
N ASN A 136 -9.88 9.89 14.01
CA ASN A 136 -10.66 10.70 14.94
C ASN A 136 -11.92 9.99 15.45
N SER A 137 -12.57 9.17 14.62
CA SER A 137 -13.74 8.38 15.03
C SER A 137 -13.38 7.24 16.00
N GLN A 138 -12.12 6.82 16.05
CA GLN A 138 -11.66 5.77 16.94
C GLN A 138 -11.33 6.30 18.33
N ARG A 139 -11.76 5.57 19.38
CA ARG A 139 -11.42 5.90 20.78
C ARG A 139 -9.91 5.86 21.06
N ARG A 140 -9.16 5.02 20.36
CA ARG A 140 -7.70 4.82 20.54
C ARG A 140 -7.04 4.54 19.19
N PRO A 141 -6.83 5.57 18.34
CA PRO A 141 -6.16 5.39 17.07
C PRO A 141 -4.71 4.98 17.31
N ARG A 142 -4.24 3.98 16.55
CA ARG A 142 -2.86 3.50 16.59
C ARG A 142 -2.35 3.40 15.18
N CYS A 143 -1.46 4.32 14.82
CA CYS A 143 -0.77 4.33 13.53
C CYS A 143 0.73 4.59 13.78
N PRO A 144 1.50 3.58 14.25
CA PRO A 144 2.92 3.75 14.48
C PRO A 144 3.62 3.96 13.13
N PRO A 145 4.55 4.92 12.98
CA PRO A 145 5.17 5.22 11.69
C PRO A 145 5.97 4.04 11.11
N GLY A 146 6.39 3.08 11.96
CA GLY A 146 7.11 1.88 11.55
C GLY A 146 6.32 0.93 10.65
N ILE A 147 4.98 0.94 10.70
CA ILE A 147 4.13 0.01 9.94
C ILE A 147 4.26 0.21 8.43
N PHE A 148 4.60 1.43 7.99
CA PHE A 148 4.71 1.80 6.59
C PHE A 148 6.04 1.39 5.95
N LYS A 149 6.98 0.85 6.74
CA LYS A 149 8.24 0.31 6.21
C LYS A 149 8.04 -0.99 5.45
N ASN A 150 7.02 -1.76 5.82
CA ASN A 150 6.71 -3.05 5.21
C ASN A 150 5.52 -2.91 4.26
N SER A 151 5.48 -3.73 3.21
CA SER A 151 4.37 -3.75 2.25
C SER A 151 3.07 -4.25 2.89
N PRO A 152 1.89 -3.76 2.49
CA PRO A 152 0.63 -4.36 2.93
C PRO A 152 0.41 -5.73 2.30
N LEU A 153 -0.34 -6.61 2.98
CA LEU A 153 -0.88 -7.85 2.43
C LEU A 153 -2.21 -7.56 1.74
N VAL A 154 -2.41 -8.04 0.52
CA VAL A 154 -3.68 -7.87 -0.20
C VAL A 154 -4.60 -9.05 0.11
N VAL A 155 -5.81 -8.77 0.59
CA VAL A 155 -6.86 -9.76 0.80
C VAL A 155 -8.01 -9.42 -0.13
N LEU A 156 -8.32 -10.34 -1.03
CA LEU A 156 -9.40 -10.22 -2.00
C LEU A 156 -10.56 -11.11 -1.55
N SER A 157 -11.73 -10.52 -1.33
CA SER A 157 -12.93 -11.24 -0.89
C SER A 157 -14.08 -10.99 -1.86
N GLY A 158 -14.87 -12.02 -2.16
CA GLY A 158 -16.07 -11.90 -2.99
C GLY A 158 -15.83 -11.86 -4.50
N PHE A 159 -14.58 -12.00 -4.95
CA PHE A 159 -14.21 -12.02 -6.37
C PHE A 159 -14.36 -13.39 -7.06
N SER A 160 -14.78 -14.43 -6.33
CA SER A 160 -14.90 -15.79 -6.87
C SER A 160 -16.13 -15.94 -7.77
N GLY A 161 -15.93 -16.60 -8.92
CA GLY A 161 -17.00 -16.90 -9.88
C GLY A 161 -17.49 -15.70 -10.69
N LEU A 162 -16.70 -14.63 -10.76
CA LEU A 162 -16.93 -13.50 -11.66
C LEU A 162 -15.99 -13.71 -12.85
N GLY A 163 -16.54 -13.92 -14.05
CA GLY A 163 -15.72 -14.07 -15.25
C GLY A 163 -14.96 -12.78 -15.61
N ASN A 164 -14.43 -12.72 -16.84
CA ASN A 164 -13.83 -11.50 -17.37
C ASN A 164 -14.85 -10.34 -17.29
N PRO A 165 -14.50 -9.15 -16.75
CA PRO A 165 -13.15 -8.61 -16.52
C PRO A 165 -12.58 -8.75 -15.09
N PHE A 166 -13.29 -9.40 -14.17
CA PHE A 166 -12.90 -9.42 -12.75
C PHE A 166 -11.70 -10.34 -12.46
N GLU A 167 -11.46 -11.37 -13.28
CA GLU A 167 -10.25 -12.20 -13.19
C GLU A 167 -8.98 -11.38 -13.44
N SER A 168 -8.97 -10.55 -14.50
CA SER A 168 -7.85 -9.65 -14.80
C SER A 168 -7.65 -8.59 -13.71
N LEU A 169 -8.73 -8.14 -13.07
CA LEU A 169 -8.67 -7.22 -11.93
C LEU A 169 -8.01 -7.87 -10.71
N VAL A 170 -8.38 -9.12 -10.41
CA VAL A 170 -7.79 -9.91 -9.33
C VAL A 170 -6.29 -10.10 -9.58
N GLU A 171 -5.91 -10.46 -10.79
CA GLU A 171 -4.49 -10.59 -11.18
C GLU A 171 -3.74 -9.25 -11.03
N TYR A 172 -4.37 -8.14 -11.43
CA TYR A 172 -3.79 -6.80 -11.25
C TYR A 172 -3.52 -6.49 -9.78
N PHE A 173 -4.49 -6.72 -8.88
CA PHE A 173 -4.31 -6.44 -7.45
C PHE A 173 -3.30 -7.37 -6.79
N GLN A 174 -3.20 -8.62 -7.23
CA GLN A 174 -2.17 -9.56 -6.77
C GLN A 174 -0.76 -9.09 -7.16
N HIS A 175 -0.58 -8.58 -8.38
CA HIS A 175 0.71 -8.10 -8.87
C HIS A 175 1.06 -6.66 -8.45
N MET A 176 0.10 -5.92 -7.88
CA MET A 176 0.31 -4.57 -7.38
C MET A 176 1.24 -4.54 -6.15
N VAL A 177 1.29 -5.64 -5.40
CA VAL A 177 2.08 -5.83 -4.17
C VAL A 177 3.08 -6.95 -4.41
N PRO A 178 4.28 -6.94 -3.79
CA PRO A 178 5.24 -8.03 -3.95
C PRO A 178 4.61 -9.37 -3.58
N ALA A 179 4.96 -10.43 -4.32
CA ALA A 179 4.52 -11.78 -4.01
C ALA A 179 5.00 -12.20 -2.61
N VAL A 180 4.11 -12.85 -1.86
CA VAL A 180 4.34 -13.24 -0.47
C VAL A 180 4.20 -14.76 -0.39
N ASP A 181 5.31 -15.46 -0.22
CA ASP A 181 5.31 -16.91 -0.04
C ASP A 181 5.08 -17.27 1.43
N PRO A 182 4.06 -18.08 1.77
CA PRO A 182 3.68 -18.34 3.16
C PRO A 182 4.76 -19.06 3.98
N SER A 183 5.72 -19.73 3.33
CA SER A 183 6.79 -20.49 3.98
C SER A 183 8.04 -19.66 4.29
N THR A 184 8.33 -18.62 3.53
CA THR A 184 9.58 -17.83 3.65
C THR A 184 9.38 -16.49 4.33
N VAL A 185 8.12 -16.05 4.48
CA VAL A 185 7.79 -14.70 4.93
C VAL A 185 7.96 -14.54 6.44
N GLN A 186 8.64 -13.46 6.82
CA GLN A 186 8.78 -13.07 8.22
C GLN A 186 7.49 -12.42 8.72
N LEU A 187 6.83 -13.06 9.68
CA LEU A 187 5.57 -12.56 10.27
C LEU A 187 5.71 -11.16 10.91
N ALA A 188 6.89 -10.81 11.42
CA ALA A 188 7.18 -9.48 11.95
C ALA A 188 7.05 -8.37 10.89
N SER A 189 7.25 -8.71 9.61
CA SER A 189 7.09 -7.78 8.49
C SER A 189 5.61 -7.54 8.13
N CYS A 190 4.76 -8.55 8.34
CA CYS A 190 3.33 -8.51 8.04
C CYS A 190 2.56 -7.68 9.08
N GLN A 191 2.51 -6.37 8.91
CA GLN A 191 1.85 -5.45 9.85
C GLN A 191 0.59 -4.79 9.30
N ARG A 192 0.37 -4.85 7.98
CA ARG A 192 -0.72 -4.13 7.29
C ARG A 192 -1.47 -5.03 6.33
N ILE A 193 -2.77 -4.81 6.22
CA ILE A 193 -3.68 -5.51 5.30
C ILE A 193 -4.45 -4.47 4.49
N LEU A 194 -4.45 -4.66 3.17
CA LEU A 194 -5.39 -4.04 2.26
C LEU A 194 -6.49 -5.05 1.94
N LEU A 195 -7.70 -4.78 2.43
CA LEU A 195 -8.89 -5.58 2.14
C LEU A 195 -9.66 -4.93 0.98
N LEU A 196 -9.87 -5.72 -0.07
CA LEU A 196 -10.78 -5.42 -1.16
C LEU A 196 -11.92 -6.44 -1.09
N LYS A 197 -13.13 -5.98 -0.83
CA LYS A 197 -14.32 -6.82 -0.77
C LYS A 197 -15.27 -6.42 -1.88
N TYR A 198 -15.56 -7.34 -2.79
CA TYR A 198 -16.61 -7.17 -3.79
C TYR A 198 -17.96 -7.61 -3.24
N ASP A 199 -18.96 -6.74 -3.36
CA ASP A 199 -20.36 -7.05 -3.08
C ASP A 199 -21.09 -7.29 -4.40
N LYS A 200 -21.59 -8.52 -4.60
CA LYS A 200 -22.27 -8.94 -5.83
C LYS A 200 -23.63 -8.27 -6.02
N GLU A 201 -24.30 -7.88 -4.94
CA GLU A 201 -25.65 -7.31 -5.01
C GLU A 201 -25.63 -5.85 -5.41
N LYS A 202 -24.63 -5.10 -4.91
CA LYS A 202 -24.48 -3.67 -5.16
C LYS A 202 -23.52 -3.37 -6.31
N GLU A 203 -22.70 -4.36 -6.69
CA GLU A 203 -21.63 -4.26 -7.68
C GLU A 203 -20.58 -3.20 -7.30
N VAL A 204 -20.30 -3.10 -5.99
CA VAL A 204 -19.36 -2.15 -5.40
C VAL A 204 -18.21 -2.91 -4.74
N ILE A 205 -17.01 -2.32 -4.81
CA ILE A 205 -15.81 -2.76 -4.10
C ILE A 205 -15.59 -1.87 -2.89
N ASP A 206 -15.58 -2.49 -1.72
CA ASP A 206 -15.13 -1.90 -0.47
C ASP A 206 -13.60 -1.96 -0.40
N PHE A 207 -12.96 -0.80 -0.34
CA PHE A 207 -11.52 -0.66 -0.09
C PHE A 207 -11.30 -0.24 1.36
N ARG A 208 -10.58 -1.09 2.10
CA ARG A 208 -10.30 -0.86 3.53
C ARG A 208 -8.86 -1.22 3.86
N HIS A 209 -8.22 -0.41 4.68
CA HIS A 209 -6.84 -0.60 5.11
C HIS A 209 -6.75 -0.77 6.62
N TYR A 210 -6.20 -1.90 7.05
CA TYR A 210 -6.11 -2.32 8.44
C TYR A 210 -4.65 -2.52 8.88
N SER A 211 -4.37 -2.18 10.13
CA SER A 211 -3.20 -2.64 10.88
C SER A 211 -3.51 -3.98 11.54
N ILE A 212 -2.56 -4.91 11.47
CA ILE A 212 -2.60 -6.14 12.25
C ILE A 212 -2.04 -5.86 13.64
N LYS A 213 -2.75 -6.31 14.68
CA LYS A 213 -2.29 -6.31 16.06
C LYS A 213 -2.41 -7.73 16.62
N LEU A 214 -1.29 -8.26 17.06
CA LEU A 214 -1.25 -9.52 17.77
C LEU A 214 -1.50 -9.29 19.26
N GLN A 215 -2.44 -10.04 19.83
CA GLN A 215 -2.75 -10.05 21.25
C GLN A 215 -2.48 -11.44 21.83
N PRO A 216 -1.45 -11.61 22.68
CA PRO A 216 -1.11 -12.91 23.24
C PRO A 216 -2.15 -13.36 24.26
N ILE A 217 -2.60 -14.61 24.14
CA ILE A 217 -3.68 -15.18 24.95
C ILE A 217 -3.06 -15.86 26.18
N GLY A 218 -3.77 -15.84 27.31
CA GLY A 218 -3.26 -16.40 28.58
C GLY A 218 -2.31 -15.47 29.36
N VAL A 219 -2.21 -14.19 28.97
CA VAL A 219 -1.41 -13.18 29.68
C VAL A 219 -2.32 -12.04 30.14
N SER A 220 -2.29 -11.72 31.43
CA SER A 220 -3.11 -10.64 32.00
C SER A 220 -2.76 -9.28 31.38
N ARG A 221 -3.75 -8.37 31.28
CA ARG A 221 -3.56 -7.01 30.71
C ARG A 221 -2.43 -6.23 31.39
N ARG A 222 -2.19 -6.49 32.67
CA ARG A 222 -1.13 -5.89 33.49
C ARG A 222 0.26 -6.29 32.99
N ILE A 223 0.48 -7.59 32.79
CA ILE A 223 1.74 -8.10 32.24
C ILE A 223 1.93 -7.60 30.80
N ARG A 224 0.86 -7.55 30.00
CA ARG A 224 0.92 -6.96 28.64
C ARG A 224 1.38 -5.50 28.69
N LYS A 225 0.84 -4.68 29.60
CA LYS A 225 1.27 -3.29 29.79
C LYS A 225 2.71 -3.20 30.26
N LEU A 226 3.09 -3.95 31.31
CA LEU A 226 4.46 -3.99 31.84
C LEU A 226 5.48 -4.27 30.73
N MET A 227 5.23 -5.27 29.88
CA MET A 227 6.16 -5.64 28.81
C MET A 227 6.13 -4.71 27.59
N GLN A 228 5.01 -4.03 27.31
CA GLN A 228 4.89 -3.13 26.16
C GLN A 228 5.31 -1.69 26.46
N SER A 229 4.96 -1.15 27.63
CA SER A 229 5.29 0.23 28.01
C SER A 229 6.57 0.33 28.81
N ASN A 230 7.15 -0.80 29.26
CA ASN A 230 8.33 -0.85 30.13
C ASN A 230 8.19 0.04 31.39
N GLN A 231 6.94 0.41 31.73
CA GLN A 231 6.61 1.23 32.88
C GLN A 231 6.39 0.30 34.07
N VAL A 232 7.13 0.57 35.14
CA VAL A 232 6.98 -0.14 36.40
C VAL A 232 5.58 0.18 36.97
N PRO A 233 4.72 -0.83 37.18
CA PRO A 233 3.42 -0.66 37.81
C PRO A 233 3.62 -0.20 39.25
N ASP A 234 2.58 0.41 39.84
CA ASP A 234 2.60 0.68 41.26
C ASP A 234 2.57 -0.66 42.03
N LEU A 235 3.65 -0.95 42.77
CA LEU A 235 3.85 -2.18 43.54
C LEU A 235 3.52 -1.99 45.02
N ARG A 236 3.07 -0.79 45.43
CA ARG A 236 2.95 -0.42 46.85
C ARG A 236 1.96 -1.29 47.63
N ASP A 237 0.94 -1.82 46.97
CA ASP A 237 -0.11 -2.66 47.56
C ASP A 237 0.11 -4.17 47.36
N LEU A 238 1.26 -4.59 46.80
CA LEU A 238 1.53 -5.97 46.43
C LEU A 238 2.68 -6.51 47.28
N LYS A 239 2.44 -7.62 47.98
CA LYS A 239 3.44 -8.25 48.85
C LYS A 239 4.34 -9.22 48.08
N ASP A 240 3.80 -9.82 47.02
CA ASP A 240 4.53 -10.77 46.17
C ASP A 240 4.25 -10.56 44.67
N VAL A 241 5.16 -11.06 43.82
CA VAL A 241 5.02 -11.08 42.36
C VAL A 241 3.83 -11.95 41.96
N SER A 242 3.58 -13.03 42.71
CA SER A 242 2.41 -13.90 42.50
C SER A 242 1.11 -13.10 42.62
N ASP A 243 0.98 -12.22 43.62
CA ASP A 243 -0.20 -11.34 43.80
C ASP A 243 -0.44 -10.41 42.60
N TYR A 244 0.62 -9.97 41.92
CA TYR A 244 0.47 -9.12 40.73
C TYR A 244 -0.14 -9.88 39.55
N VAL A 245 0.16 -11.18 39.45
CA VAL A 245 -0.28 -12.07 38.38
C VAL A 245 -1.65 -12.67 38.69
N THR A 246 -1.92 -13.06 39.94
CA THR A 246 -3.12 -13.83 40.35
C THR A 246 -4.28 -12.98 40.85
N LYS A 247 -4.07 -11.69 41.19
CA LYS A 247 -5.16 -10.80 41.66
C LYS A 247 -6.11 -10.44 40.51
N ALA A 248 -6.98 -11.39 40.17
CA ALA A 248 -7.94 -11.40 39.06
C ALA A 248 -9.18 -10.50 39.27
N GLY A 249 -9.12 -9.51 40.17
CA GLY A 249 -10.31 -8.77 40.61
C GLY A 249 -10.36 -7.28 40.25
N TYR A 250 -9.34 -6.70 39.64
CA TYR A 250 -9.20 -5.24 39.54
C TYR A 250 -8.99 -4.69 38.12
N GLY A 251 -9.66 -5.28 37.14
CA GLY A 251 -9.68 -4.72 35.80
C GLY A 251 -10.57 -5.49 34.86
N SER A 252 -11.84 -5.07 34.73
CA SER A 252 -12.83 -5.48 33.72
C SER A 252 -12.23 -6.29 32.57
N GLU A 253 -12.22 -7.62 32.71
CA GLU A 253 -11.76 -8.59 31.71
C GLU A 253 -12.83 -8.83 30.64
N SER A 254 -13.68 -7.84 30.40
CA SER A 254 -14.90 -7.93 29.60
C SER A 254 -14.65 -7.76 28.10
N GLU A 255 -13.55 -8.30 27.57
CA GLU A 255 -13.42 -8.51 26.13
C GLU A 255 -13.36 -10.01 25.93
N ALA A 256 -14.50 -10.61 25.62
CA ALA A 256 -14.57 -11.99 25.15
C ALA A 256 -13.58 -12.12 23.99
N ASP A 257 -12.51 -12.90 24.19
CA ASP A 257 -11.62 -13.26 23.09
C ASP A 257 -12.39 -14.31 22.26
N ASP A 258 -12.92 -13.87 21.11
CA ASP A 258 -13.60 -14.75 20.16
C ASP A 258 -12.68 -15.91 19.77
N GLU A 259 -13.14 -17.14 20.00
CA GLU A 259 -12.36 -18.36 19.76
C GLU A 259 -11.89 -18.47 18.30
N ALA A 260 -12.69 -17.93 17.37
CA ALA A 260 -12.42 -17.89 15.93
C ALA A 260 -11.23 -17.01 15.53
N ALA A 261 -10.79 -16.07 16.38
CA ALA A 261 -9.68 -15.17 16.09
C ALA A 261 -8.33 -15.67 16.65
N MET A 262 -8.29 -16.87 17.24
CA MET A 262 -7.10 -17.45 17.84
C MET A 262 -6.24 -18.20 16.81
N VAL A 263 -4.95 -17.87 16.75
CA VAL A 263 -3.97 -18.52 15.87
C VAL A 263 -2.75 -18.95 16.68
N SER A 264 -2.24 -20.15 16.45
CA SER A 264 -0.92 -20.57 16.96
C SER A 264 0.18 -20.00 16.07
N LEU A 265 1.10 -19.24 16.64
CA LEU A 265 2.17 -18.61 15.87
C LEU A 265 3.23 -19.65 15.45
N PRO A 266 3.62 -19.71 14.17
CA PRO A 266 4.67 -20.61 13.70
C PRO A 266 6.09 -20.12 14.03
N SER A 267 6.26 -18.82 14.33
CA SER A 267 7.55 -18.21 14.67
C SER A 267 7.37 -17.07 15.68
N ASP A 268 8.47 -16.71 16.34
CA ASP A 268 8.50 -15.57 17.27
C ASP A 268 8.30 -14.26 16.52
N VAL A 269 7.25 -13.52 16.87
CA VAL A 269 6.96 -12.19 16.28
C VAL A 269 7.42 -11.07 17.21
N ASP A 270 7.17 -11.23 18.50
CA ASP A 270 7.53 -10.26 19.55
C ASP A 270 7.96 -10.98 20.83
N LYS A 271 8.53 -10.23 21.78
CA LYS A 271 8.87 -10.73 23.14
C LYS A 271 7.72 -11.47 23.84
N LEU A 272 6.48 -11.09 23.55
CA LEU A 272 5.28 -11.66 24.17
C LEU A 272 4.53 -12.64 23.24
N ASN A 273 4.78 -12.55 21.93
CA ASN A 273 4.16 -13.33 20.88
C ASN A 273 5.19 -14.35 20.37
N GLN A 274 5.41 -15.39 21.17
CA GLN A 274 6.37 -16.46 20.89
C GLN A 274 5.72 -17.59 20.07
N ALA A 275 6.55 -18.35 19.36
CA ALA A 275 6.17 -19.54 18.62
C ALA A 275 5.41 -20.53 19.51
N SER A 276 4.45 -21.23 18.91
CA SER A 276 3.58 -22.23 19.56
C SER A 276 2.62 -21.68 20.62
N ARG A 277 2.67 -20.38 20.95
CA ARG A 277 1.64 -19.73 21.80
C ARG A 277 0.44 -19.30 20.96
N LYS A 278 -0.75 -19.39 21.56
CA LYS A 278 -1.98 -18.87 20.97
C LYS A 278 -1.99 -17.34 21.07
N SER A 279 -2.19 -16.68 19.94
CA SER A 279 -2.34 -15.23 19.84
C SER A 279 -3.62 -14.91 19.09
N ALA A 280 -4.38 -13.95 19.58
CA ALA A 280 -5.55 -13.41 18.91
C ALA A 280 -5.10 -12.35 17.90
N VAL A 281 -5.58 -12.46 16.66
CA VAL A 281 -5.35 -11.45 15.63
C VAL A 281 -6.45 -10.40 15.72
N ARG A 282 -6.09 -9.15 15.99
CA ARG A 282 -7.01 -8.01 15.99
C ARG A 282 -6.65 -7.07 14.86
N LEU A 283 -7.67 -6.61 14.14
CA LEU A 283 -7.52 -5.62 13.08
C LEU A 283 -7.91 -4.24 13.61
N GLN A 284 -7.09 -3.24 13.30
CA GLN A 284 -7.41 -1.85 13.59
C GLN A 284 -7.40 -1.05 12.29
N GLU A 285 -8.48 -0.34 11.99
CA GLU A 285 -8.59 0.43 10.76
C GLU A 285 -7.62 1.63 10.78
N ILE A 286 -6.83 1.78 9.72
CA ILE A 286 -5.92 2.91 9.51
C ILE A 286 -6.57 3.92 8.55
N GLY A 287 -7.21 3.40 7.50
CA GLY A 287 -7.73 4.20 6.39
C GLY A 287 -6.75 4.35 5.22
N PRO A 288 -7.20 4.92 4.08
CA PRO A 288 -8.53 5.47 3.84
C PRO A 288 -9.60 4.37 3.67
N ARG A 289 -10.87 4.74 3.84
CA ARG A 289 -12.02 3.89 3.55
C ARG A 289 -12.72 4.46 2.33
N MET A 290 -13.00 3.62 1.35
CA MET A 290 -13.77 4.07 0.19
C MET A 290 -14.59 2.93 -0.40
N THR A 291 -15.72 3.31 -0.98
CA THR A 291 -16.56 2.43 -1.79
C THR A 291 -16.42 2.87 -3.24
N MET A 292 -16.10 1.92 -4.11
CA MET A 292 -15.81 2.22 -5.50
C MET A 292 -16.51 1.24 -6.44
N ARG A 293 -17.02 1.74 -7.56
CA ARG A 293 -17.70 0.97 -8.59
C ARG A 293 -16.87 0.91 -9.86
N LEU A 294 -16.75 -0.26 -10.48
CA LEU A 294 -16.02 -0.40 -11.75
C LEU A 294 -16.85 0.20 -12.89
N VAL A 295 -16.31 1.20 -13.58
CA VAL A 295 -17.02 1.89 -14.68
C VAL A 295 -16.51 1.44 -16.04
N LYS A 296 -15.20 1.38 -16.21
CA LYS A 296 -14.57 1.14 -17.52
C LYS A 296 -13.31 0.31 -17.35
N VAL A 297 -13.10 -0.62 -18.27
CA VAL A 297 -11.82 -1.33 -18.44
C VAL A 297 -11.29 -1.07 -19.84
N GLU A 298 -10.07 -0.56 -19.91
CA GLU A 298 -9.37 -0.25 -21.16
C GLU A 298 -8.15 -1.16 -21.31
N ALA A 299 -7.87 -1.59 -22.54
CA ALA A 299 -6.72 -2.43 -22.83
C ALA A 299 -5.38 -1.68 -22.64
N GLY A 300 -5.34 -0.38 -22.95
CA GLY A 300 -4.13 0.43 -22.88
C GLY A 300 -3.97 1.26 -21.60
N LEU A 301 -2.99 2.15 -21.59
CA LEU A 301 -2.73 3.09 -20.49
C LEU A 301 -3.58 4.36 -20.69
N CYS A 302 -4.73 4.44 -20.00
CA CYS A 302 -5.73 5.51 -20.13
C CYS A 302 -6.09 5.84 -21.60
N SER A 303 -6.00 4.85 -22.47
CA SER A 303 -6.21 4.94 -23.91
C SER A 303 -6.40 3.52 -24.48
N GLY A 304 -7.04 3.40 -25.64
CA GLY A 304 -7.26 2.12 -26.33
C GLY A 304 -8.66 1.53 -26.15
N ASP A 305 -8.83 0.30 -26.63
CA ASP A 305 -10.15 -0.33 -26.74
C ASP A 305 -10.77 -0.61 -25.37
N VAL A 306 -12.08 -0.32 -25.28
CA VAL A 306 -12.88 -0.52 -24.08
C VAL A 306 -13.33 -1.98 -24.03
N LEU A 307 -12.69 -2.77 -23.17
CA LEU A 307 -12.98 -4.19 -22.99
C LEU A 307 -14.25 -4.43 -22.17
N TYR A 308 -14.57 -3.50 -21.28
CA TYR A 308 -15.78 -3.55 -20.48
C TYR A 308 -16.29 -2.13 -20.23
N PRO A 309 -17.37 -1.74 -20.91
CA PRO A 309 -18.18 -0.60 -20.52
C PRO A 309 -19.23 -1.04 -19.50
N TRP A 310 -19.33 -0.35 -18.37
CA TRP A 310 -20.46 -0.51 -17.46
C TRP A 310 -21.77 -0.17 -18.18
N PRO A 311 -22.81 -1.03 -18.18
CA PRO A 311 -24.07 -0.72 -18.83
C PRO A 311 -24.74 0.46 -18.11
N VAL A 312 -24.68 1.64 -18.73
CA VAL A 312 -25.39 2.85 -18.27
C VAL A 312 -26.90 2.65 -18.46
N GLY A 313 -27.52 1.94 -17.52
CA GLY A 313 -28.97 1.80 -17.43
C GLY A 313 -29.62 3.12 -16.96
N LYS A 314 -30.10 3.93 -17.91
CA LYS A 314 -31.18 4.93 -17.77
C LYS A 314 -30.96 6.18 -16.88
N GLN A 315 -29.74 6.63 -16.62
CA GLN A 315 -29.52 8.06 -16.34
C GLN A 315 -28.31 8.57 -17.12
N GLY A 316 -28.59 9.21 -18.26
CA GLY A 316 -27.65 10.07 -18.97
C GLY A 316 -26.74 9.35 -19.97
N LYS A 317 -27.14 9.36 -21.24
CA LYS A 317 -26.25 9.26 -22.43
C LYS A 317 -25.24 10.42 -22.54
N VAL A 318 -25.05 11.16 -21.45
CA VAL A 318 -24.31 12.42 -21.35
C VAL A 318 -22.91 12.17 -20.78
N THR A 319 -22.72 11.15 -19.94
CA THR A 319 -21.49 10.95 -19.17
C THR A 319 -20.30 10.44 -19.97
N GLU A 320 -20.45 9.47 -20.88
CA GLU A 320 -19.29 8.91 -21.62
C GLU A 320 -18.66 9.93 -22.58
N LYS A 321 -19.49 10.67 -23.34
CA LYS A 321 -19.01 11.71 -24.26
C LYS A 321 -18.49 12.95 -23.53
N GLU A 322 -19.02 13.27 -22.34
CA GLU A 322 -18.49 14.37 -21.53
C GLU A 322 -17.17 14.02 -20.85
N ILE A 323 -16.93 12.76 -20.46
CA ILE A 323 -15.68 12.33 -19.83
C ILE A 323 -14.54 12.27 -20.86
N GLU A 324 -14.75 11.65 -22.03
CA GLU A 324 -13.73 11.62 -23.10
C GLU A 324 -13.54 13.00 -23.73
N GLY A 325 -14.62 13.73 -24.01
CA GLY A 325 -14.55 15.08 -24.57
C GLY A 325 -13.98 16.14 -23.62
N GLN A 326 -14.12 15.99 -22.30
CA GLN A 326 -13.45 16.88 -21.33
C GLN A 326 -11.99 16.51 -21.11
N GLU A 327 -11.60 15.23 -21.15
CA GLU A 327 -10.19 14.86 -21.06
C GLU A 327 -9.39 15.24 -22.31
N GLU A 328 -9.98 15.14 -23.50
CA GLU A 328 -9.36 15.63 -24.74
C GLU A 328 -9.38 17.16 -24.85
N SER A 329 -10.43 17.85 -24.37
CA SER A 329 -10.44 19.32 -24.37
C SER A 329 -9.59 19.93 -23.26
N GLU A 330 -9.38 19.28 -22.11
CA GLU A 330 -8.39 19.72 -21.11
C GLU A 330 -6.95 19.47 -21.58
N ASP A 331 -6.64 18.36 -22.25
CA ASP A 331 -5.31 18.16 -22.86
C ASP A 331 -5.10 19.09 -24.07
N GLY A 332 -6.13 19.38 -24.88
CA GLY A 332 -6.03 20.18 -26.10
C GLY A 332 -6.13 21.70 -25.91
N SER A 333 -6.86 22.19 -24.90
CA SER A 333 -6.97 23.64 -24.64
C SER A 333 -5.77 24.24 -23.90
N GLU A 334 -4.91 23.40 -23.31
CA GLU A 334 -3.63 23.85 -22.77
C GLU A 334 -2.56 24.04 -23.87
N ASP A 335 -2.66 23.32 -24.99
CA ASP A 335 -1.75 23.48 -26.13
C ASP A 335 -2.10 24.70 -27.01
N GLU A 336 -3.37 25.15 -27.05
CA GLU A 336 -3.81 26.30 -27.87
C GLU A 336 -3.67 27.69 -27.17
N MET A 337 -3.27 27.74 -25.90
CA MET A 337 -3.05 29.01 -25.17
C MET A 337 -1.57 29.45 -25.14
N GLU A 338 -0.69 28.79 -25.88
CA GLU A 338 0.72 29.18 -26.08
C GLU A 338 1.04 29.43 -27.57
N GLU A 339 0.33 30.37 -28.21
CA GLU A 339 0.86 31.16 -29.35
C GLU A 339 0.76 32.67 -29.08
#